data_AF-C0ZYR3-F1
#
_entry.id   AF-C0ZYR3-F1
#
_cell.length_a   1.000
_cell.length_b   1.000
_cell.length_c   1.000
_cell.angle_alpha   90.00
_cell.angle_beta   90.00
_cell.angle_gamma   90.00
#
_symmetry.space_group_name_H-M   'P 1'
#
loop_
_entity.id
_entity.type
_entity.pdbx_description
1 polymer ?
#
loop_
_entity_poly.entity_id
_entity_poly.type
_entity_poly.pdbx_seq_one_letter_code
_entity_poly.pdbx_strand_id
1 'polypeptide(L)'
;MGSCIAGCAAPNSTENVSATTTPAASNVYVLPSYMTDYHNQWLADPGIDLFSEEATIIRAFIESDYIVDSSGDRSDAYHGFSRITANTRGTVSSDRRYGEPADTPPRVYRGTSINRILSIQTIPAGYPGDSTVVAYACSDAYDTDYDGRKPDSSRLPSSSYEIWMHNTASTATPYPRFEGPRNAPEGDVFGGWIVDKFTSSTSDRVQQETCSDWFKSRHDGNRLRMSTDFAPPLVLPNYPGWPEDAAR
;
A
#
# COMPACT_ATOMS: atom_id res chain seq x y z
N MET A 1 28.84 -56.91 63.60
CA MET A 1 27.95 -58.01 63.14
C MET A 1 26.56 -57.43 62.92
N GLY A 2 25.93 -57.69 61.78
CA GLY A 2 24.52 -57.36 61.52
C GLY A 2 24.29 -56.43 60.33
N SER A 3 23.77 -57.01 59.24
CA SER A 3 23.41 -56.45 57.93
C SER A 3 22.41 -55.28 57.95
N CYS A 4 22.33 -54.52 56.85
CA CYS A 4 21.14 -54.46 55.98
C CYS A 4 21.38 -53.73 54.64
N ILE A 5 20.48 -54.03 53.69
CA ILE A 5 20.57 -53.98 52.22
C ILE A 5 19.82 -52.76 51.64
N ALA A 6 20.03 -52.50 50.33
CA ALA A 6 19.18 -51.77 49.36
C ALA A 6 19.38 -50.22 49.30
N GLY A 7 19.33 -49.56 48.14
CA GLY A 7 18.88 -49.96 46.80
C GLY A 7 19.23 -48.88 45.75
N CYS A 8 18.99 -49.23 44.48
CA CYS A 8 19.52 -48.62 43.26
C CYS A 8 19.03 -47.19 42.91
N ALA A 9 19.96 -46.44 42.30
CA ALA A 9 19.87 -45.56 41.12
C ALA A 9 18.76 -44.50 40.97
N ALA A 10 19.18 -43.27 40.67
CA ALA A 10 18.46 -42.32 39.82
C ALA A 10 19.45 -41.59 38.88
N PRO A 11 19.03 -41.23 37.64
CA PRO A 11 19.91 -40.93 36.53
C PRO A 11 20.35 -39.46 36.47
N ASN A 12 21.51 -39.22 35.84
CA ASN A 12 21.97 -37.89 35.45
C ASN A 12 20.97 -37.26 34.47
N SER A 13 20.15 -36.33 34.95
CA SER A 13 19.43 -35.39 34.12
C SER A 13 20.38 -34.26 33.70
N THR A 14 21.07 -34.46 32.57
CA THR A 14 21.55 -33.35 31.75
C THR A 14 20.32 -32.62 31.19
N GLU A 15 19.95 -31.52 31.84
CA GLU A 15 19.03 -30.53 31.26
C GLU A 15 19.65 -29.98 29.98
N ASN A 16 19.18 -30.52 28.86
CA ASN A 16 19.40 -29.96 27.55
C ASN A 16 18.55 -28.69 27.49
N VAL A 17 19.17 -27.54 27.78
CA VAL A 17 18.54 -26.23 27.56
C VAL A 17 18.30 -26.12 26.07
N SER A 18 17.08 -26.45 25.65
CA SER A 18 16.57 -26.11 24.32
C SER A 18 16.68 -24.61 24.17
N ALA A 19 17.69 -24.17 23.43
CA ALA A 19 17.73 -22.83 22.88
C ALA A 19 16.48 -22.69 22.00
N THR A 20 15.50 -21.93 22.47
CA THR A 20 14.41 -21.43 21.65
C THR A 20 15.04 -20.54 20.58
N THR A 21 15.33 -21.11 19.41
CA THR A 21 15.61 -20.33 18.22
C THR A 21 14.33 -19.59 17.87
N THR A 22 14.28 -18.31 18.24
CA THR A 22 13.38 -17.33 17.62
C THR A 22 13.53 -17.49 16.10
N PRO A 23 12.43 -17.73 15.34
CA PRO A 23 12.51 -17.71 13.90
C PRO A 23 13.08 -16.36 13.47
N ALA A 24 14.13 -16.37 12.63
CA ALA A 24 14.59 -15.14 12.00
C ALA A 24 13.38 -14.49 11.32
N ALA A 25 13.14 -13.21 11.60
CA ALA A 25 12.07 -12.46 10.94
C ALA A 25 12.25 -12.63 9.42
N SER A 26 11.23 -13.15 8.75
CA SER A 26 11.23 -13.27 7.29
C SER A 26 11.38 -11.87 6.71
N ASN A 27 12.31 -11.67 5.79
CA ASN A 27 12.45 -10.39 5.05
C ASN A 27 11.35 -10.24 3.97
N VAL A 28 10.35 -11.12 3.97
CA VAL A 28 9.20 -11.09 3.08
C VAL A 28 8.11 -10.24 3.70
N TYR A 29 7.68 -9.21 2.99
CA TYR A 29 6.53 -8.40 3.36
C TYR A 29 5.26 -9.24 3.37
N VAL A 30 4.48 -9.08 4.43
CA VAL A 30 3.18 -9.72 4.61
C VAL A 30 2.14 -8.62 4.74
N LEU A 31 1.17 -8.61 3.82
CA LEU A 31 0.07 -7.66 3.88
C LEU A 31 -0.71 -7.84 5.20
N PRO A 32 -1.00 -6.78 5.96
CA PRO A 32 -1.76 -6.89 7.19
C PRO A 32 -3.13 -7.55 6.98
N SER A 33 -3.58 -8.33 7.96
CA SER A 33 -4.80 -9.14 7.86
C SER A 33 -6.07 -8.33 7.61
N TYR A 34 -6.08 -7.05 7.97
CA TYR A 34 -7.21 -6.15 7.73
C TYR A 34 -7.31 -5.66 6.27
N MET A 35 -6.32 -5.97 5.41
CA MET A 35 -6.25 -5.60 3.99
C MET A 35 -6.23 -6.82 3.05
N THR A 36 -6.24 -8.06 3.55
CA THR A 36 -6.07 -9.25 2.69
C THR A 36 -7.18 -9.46 1.68
N ASP A 37 -8.38 -8.94 1.97
CA ASP A 37 -9.55 -9.00 1.10
C ASP A 37 -9.75 -7.68 0.30
N TYR A 38 -8.75 -6.79 0.34
CA TYR A 38 -8.73 -5.53 -0.40
C TYR A 38 -7.83 -5.67 -1.62
N HIS A 39 -8.36 -5.34 -2.79
CA HIS A 39 -7.68 -5.49 -4.07
C HIS A 39 -7.51 -4.13 -4.77
N ASN A 40 -6.47 -4.01 -5.60
CA ASN A 40 -6.20 -2.81 -6.39
C ASN A 40 -6.29 -3.12 -7.89
N GLN A 41 -7.17 -2.40 -8.58
CA GLN A 41 -7.16 -2.34 -10.04
C GLN A 41 -6.67 -0.99 -10.51
N TRP A 42 -5.74 -1.00 -11.45
CA TRP A 42 -5.14 0.16 -12.04
C TRP A 42 -5.50 0.25 -13.51
N LEU A 43 -5.95 1.44 -13.88
CA LEU A 43 -6.10 1.89 -15.24
C LEU A 43 -5.06 2.96 -15.53
N ALA A 44 -4.82 3.25 -16.79
CA ALA A 44 -4.01 4.38 -17.18
C ALA A 44 -4.58 5.08 -18.40
N ASP A 45 -4.30 6.37 -18.50
CA ASP A 45 -4.61 7.17 -19.68
C ASP A 45 -3.78 6.74 -20.89
N PRO A 46 -4.24 7.04 -22.12
CA PRO A 46 -3.53 6.66 -23.33
C PRO A 46 -2.07 7.12 -23.32
N GLY A 47 -1.16 6.21 -23.70
CA GLY A 47 0.28 6.48 -23.75
C GLY A 47 1.05 6.20 -22.46
N ILE A 48 0.37 5.78 -21.39
CA ILE A 48 1.00 5.37 -20.14
C ILE A 48 1.06 3.84 -20.09
N ASP A 49 2.27 3.30 -19.93
CA ASP A 49 2.48 1.88 -19.64
C ASP A 49 2.42 1.64 -18.13
N LEU A 50 1.42 0.88 -17.66
CA LEU A 50 1.26 0.50 -16.24
C LEU A 50 2.43 -0.33 -15.69
N PHE A 51 3.22 -0.94 -16.59
CA PHE A 51 4.39 -1.74 -16.26
C PHE A 51 5.71 -0.97 -16.33
N SER A 52 5.67 0.32 -16.71
CA SER A 52 6.84 1.19 -16.60
C SER A 52 7.32 1.32 -15.16
N GLU A 53 8.58 1.72 -14.99
CA GLU A 53 9.18 1.95 -13.68
C GLU A 53 8.37 2.99 -12.90
N GLU A 54 8.16 4.17 -13.49
CA GLU A 54 7.44 5.28 -12.85
C GLU A 54 6.02 4.87 -12.46
N ALA A 55 5.29 4.21 -13.36
CA ALA A 55 3.94 3.73 -13.05
C ALA A 55 3.96 2.73 -11.90
N THR A 56 4.93 1.81 -11.85
CA THR A 56 5.04 0.84 -10.76
C THR A 56 5.29 1.52 -9.41
N ILE A 57 6.16 2.53 -9.37
CA ILE A 57 6.44 3.31 -8.15
C ILE A 57 5.20 4.06 -7.69
N ILE A 58 4.47 4.72 -8.61
CA ILE A 58 3.21 5.43 -8.31
C ILE A 58 2.19 4.47 -7.69
N ARG A 59 2.03 3.28 -8.28
CA ARG A 59 1.10 2.25 -7.76
C ARG A 59 1.51 1.81 -6.37
N ALA A 60 2.75 1.38 -6.19
CA ALA A 60 3.27 0.93 -4.90
C ALA A 60 3.14 2.00 -3.81
N PHE A 61 3.40 3.26 -4.17
CA PHE A 61 3.30 4.39 -3.27
C PHE A 61 1.88 4.63 -2.80
N ILE A 62 0.91 4.72 -3.73
CA ILE A 62 -0.50 4.99 -3.39
C ILE A 62 -1.08 3.82 -2.58
N GLU A 63 -0.78 2.58 -2.96
CA GLU A 63 -1.20 1.39 -2.21
C GLU A 63 -0.63 1.39 -0.78
N SER A 64 0.65 1.76 -0.62
CA SER A 64 1.29 1.87 0.69
C SER A 64 0.70 2.99 1.54
N ASP A 65 0.51 4.18 0.97
CA ASP A 65 -0.05 5.32 1.68
C ASP A 65 -1.46 5.02 2.19
N TYR A 66 -2.27 4.32 1.39
CA TYR A 66 -3.60 3.88 1.81
C TYR A 66 -3.57 2.83 2.93
N ILE A 67 -2.58 1.92 2.93
CA ILE A 67 -2.38 0.98 4.05
C ILE A 67 -2.07 1.75 5.35
N VAL A 68 -1.21 2.77 5.28
CA VAL A 68 -0.88 3.61 6.45
C VAL A 68 -2.07 4.45 6.90
N ASP A 69 -2.85 5.01 5.99
CA ASP A 69 -4.09 5.72 6.34
C ASP A 69 -5.10 4.78 7.02
N SER A 70 -5.13 3.51 6.61
CA SER A 70 -6.05 2.50 7.13
C SER A 70 -5.71 1.98 8.53
N SER A 71 -4.43 1.76 8.85
CA SER A 71 -4.00 1.36 10.21
C SER A 71 -3.68 2.54 11.11
N GLY A 72 -3.12 3.60 10.56
CA GLY A 72 -2.41 4.62 11.33
C GLY A 72 -1.05 4.12 11.82
N ASP A 73 -0.45 3.14 11.16
CA ASP A 73 0.89 2.62 11.47
C ASP A 73 1.70 2.54 10.19
N ARG A 74 2.78 3.31 10.11
CA ARG A 74 3.63 3.37 8.92
C ARG A 74 4.47 2.11 8.71
N SER A 75 4.61 1.28 9.74
CA SER A 75 5.29 -0.01 9.64
C SER A 75 4.49 -1.06 8.86
N ASP A 76 3.18 -0.84 8.68
CA ASP A 76 2.32 -1.70 7.86
C ASP A 76 2.50 -1.48 6.36
N ALA A 77 3.14 -0.38 5.92
CA ALA A 77 3.35 -0.07 4.51
C ALA A 77 4.30 -1.07 3.83
N TYR A 78 4.31 -1.09 2.49
CA TYR A 78 5.27 -1.90 1.73
C TYR A 78 6.72 -1.57 2.13
N HIS A 79 7.58 -2.58 2.08
CA HIS A 79 9.00 -2.42 2.35
C HIS A 79 9.59 -1.29 1.50
N GLY A 80 10.33 -0.38 2.15
CA GLY A 80 10.92 0.79 1.51
C GLY A 80 10.06 2.06 1.59
N PHE A 81 8.76 1.98 1.87
CA PHE A 81 7.87 3.15 1.95
C PHE A 81 8.37 4.21 2.93
N SER A 82 8.82 3.79 4.11
CA SER A 82 9.37 4.69 5.12
C SER A 82 10.61 5.45 4.65
N ARG A 83 11.45 4.82 3.82
CA ARG A 83 12.66 5.42 3.25
C ARG A 83 12.30 6.44 2.17
N ILE A 84 11.50 6.03 1.18
CA ILE A 84 11.13 6.87 0.03
C ILE A 84 10.36 8.13 0.47
N THR A 85 9.70 8.10 1.63
CA THR A 85 8.94 9.24 2.15
C THR A 85 9.53 9.97 3.35
N ALA A 86 10.79 9.71 3.71
CA ALA A 86 11.41 10.27 4.91
C ALA A 86 11.39 11.82 4.96
N ASN A 87 11.43 12.48 3.81
CA ASN A 87 11.44 13.94 3.68
C ASN A 87 10.31 14.47 2.78
N THR A 88 9.27 13.68 2.55
CA THR A 88 8.17 14.09 1.66
C THR A 88 7.40 15.27 2.26
N ARG A 89 7.15 16.27 1.42
CA ARG A 89 6.26 17.39 1.75
C ARG A 89 4.81 17.05 1.43
N GLY A 90 3.87 17.55 2.23
CA GLY A 90 2.43 17.47 1.96
C GLY A 90 1.71 16.51 2.88
N THR A 91 0.83 15.68 2.33
CA THR A 91 -0.20 14.93 3.08
C THR A 91 0.06 13.42 3.08
N VAL A 92 1.33 13.00 3.17
CA VAL A 92 1.66 11.58 3.32
C VAL A 92 1.11 11.07 4.64
N SER A 93 0.52 9.89 4.62
CA SER A 93 -0.02 9.23 5.80
C SER A 93 1.08 8.89 6.80
N SER A 94 0.76 8.99 8.10
CA SER A 94 1.71 8.86 9.21
C SER A 94 1.17 7.94 10.30
N ASP A 95 1.91 7.78 11.41
CA ASP A 95 1.60 6.88 12.54
C ASP A 95 0.38 7.31 13.39
N ARG A 96 -0.62 7.92 12.76
CA ARG A 96 -1.88 8.30 13.38
C ARG A 96 -2.98 8.51 12.34
N ARG A 97 -4.08 7.76 12.50
CA ARG A 97 -5.33 8.05 11.80
C ARG A 97 -5.92 9.38 12.24
N TYR A 98 -6.25 10.22 11.27
CA TYR A 98 -6.78 11.56 11.54
C TYR A 98 -8.11 11.46 12.30
N GLY A 99 -8.19 12.15 13.45
CA GLY A 99 -9.43 12.21 14.25
C GLY A 99 -9.74 10.99 15.12
N GLU A 100 -8.94 9.92 15.05
CA GLU A 100 -9.16 8.70 15.83
C GLU A 100 -8.23 8.64 17.07
N PRO A 101 -8.68 8.04 18.19
CA PRO A 101 -7.81 7.63 19.30
C PRO A 101 -6.66 6.71 18.83
N ALA A 102 -5.52 6.76 19.53
CA ALA A 102 -4.34 5.96 19.17
C ALA A 102 -4.55 4.44 19.37
N ASP A 103 -5.54 4.06 20.18
CA ASP A 103 -5.91 2.68 20.50
C ASP A 103 -7.08 2.15 19.65
N THR A 104 -7.60 2.95 18.71
CA THR A 104 -8.63 2.47 17.77
C THR A 104 -8.05 1.33 16.93
N PRO A 105 -8.67 0.14 16.88
CA PRO A 105 -8.22 -0.94 16.01
C PRO A 105 -8.25 -0.54 14.53
N PRO A 106 -7.37 -1.10 13.67
CA PRO A 106 -7.47 -0.92 12.22
C PRO A 106 -8.85 -1.30 11.71
N ARG A 107 -9.36 -0.52 10.75
CA ARG A 107 -10.58 -0.86 10.03
C ARG A 107 -10.29 -2.03 9.11
N VAL A 108 -11.23 -2.97 8.97
CA VAL A 108 -11.06 -4.12 8.07
C VAL A 108 -11.69 -3.77 6.73
N TYR A 109 -10.86 -3.72 5.70
CA TYR A 109 -11.24 -3.33 4.36
C TYR A 109 -11.47 -4.55 3.47
N ARG A 110 -12.60 -4.54 2.76
CA ARG A 110 -12.94 -5.54 1.74
C ARG A 110 -13.43 -4.86 0.49
N GLY A 111 -13.04 -5.38 -0.67
CA GLY A 111 -13.51 -4.87 -1.95
C GLY A 111 -12.37 -4.56 -2.90
N THR A 112 -12.56 -3.51 -3.70
CA THR A 112 -11.58 -3.11 -4.71
C THR A 112 -11.46 -1.61 -4.80
N SER A 113 -10.23 -1.11 -4.72
CA SER A 113 -9.88 0.21 -5.21
C SER A 113 -9.72 0.16 -6.71
N ILE A 114 -10.46 1.01 -7.43
CA ILE A 114 -10.20 1.24 -8.84
C ILE A 114 -9.45 2.56 -8.94
N ASN A 115 -8.22 2.46 -9.41
CA ASN A 115 -7.25 3.53 -9.51
C ASN A 115 -6.99 3.86 -10.98
N ARG A 116 -6.60 5.10 -11.27
CA ARG A 116 -6.25 5.51 -12.62
C ARG A 116 -5.09 6.50 -12.62
N ILE A 117 -4.02 6.19 -13.33
CA ILE A 117 -2.93 7.15 -13.59
C ILE A 117 -3.35 8.04 -14.77
N LEU A 118 -3.46 9.34 -14.53
CA LEU A 118 -3.87 10.33 -15.52
C LEU A 118 -2.70 10.83 -16.35
N SER A 119 -1.55 11.06 -15.72
CA SER A 119 -0.35 11.49 -16.42
C SER A 119 0.91 11.20 -15.62
N ILE A 120 2.00 11.01 -16.35
CA ILE A 120 3.37 10.94 -15.85
C ILE A 120 4.19 11.88 -16.73
N GLN A 121 4.85 12.85 -16.12
CA GLN A 121 5.61 13.87 -16.82
C GLN A 121 7.03 13.92 -16.27
N THR A 122 8.02 13.76 -17.13
CA THR A 122 9.42 14.01 -16.77
C THR A 122 9.67 15.52 -16.77
N ILE A 123 10.19 16.03 -15.66
CA ILE A 123 10.56 17.44 -15.55
C ILE A 123 11.85 17.66 -16.35
N PRO A 124 11.89 18.64 -17.27
CA PRO A 124 13.10 18.94 -18.03
C PRO A 124 14.26 19.34 -17.13
N ALA A 125 15.47 18.93 -17.53
CA ALA A 125 16.71 19.34 -16.85
C ALA A 125 16.81 20.88 -16.77
N GLY A 126 17.08 21.42 -15.58
CA GLY A 126 17.21 22.86 -15.33
C GLY A 126 15.96 23.55 -14.76
N TYR A 127 14.86 22.81 -14.52
CA TYR A 127 13.75 23.32 -13.72
C TYR A 127 14.12 23.33 -12.23
N PRO A 128 13.73 24.36 -11.44
CA PRO A 128 13.98 24.38 -10.00
C PRO A 128 13.18 23.27 -9.30
N GLY A 129 13.89 22.29 -8.76
CA GLY A 129 13.35 21.15 -8.01
C GLY A 129 14.25 19.93 -8.18
N ASP A 130 14.48 19.17 -7.11
CA ASP A 130 15.24 17.91 -7.19
C ASP A 130 14.40 16.77 -7.81
N SER A 131 13.09 17.00 -7.96
CA SER A 131 12.15 16.07 -8.59
C SER A 131 12.37 15.97 -10.10
N THR A 132 12.34 14.75 -10.63
CA THR A 132 12.49 14.48 -12.07
C THR A 132 11.19 13.99 -12.70
N VAL A 133 10.19 13.60 -11.90
CA VAL A 133 8.88 13.12 -12.37
C VAL A 133 7.76 13.76 -11.56
N VAL A 134 6.70 14.20 -12.26
CA VAL A 134 5.40 14.55 -11.68
C VAL A 134 4.34 13.62 -12.22
N ALA A 135 3.51 13.08 -11.34
CA ALA A 135 2.39 12.24 -11.72
C ALA A 135 1.09 12.67 -11.05
N TYR A 136 -0.01 12.42 -11.77
CA TYR A 136 -1.37 12.62 -11.28
C TYR A 136 -2.15 11.32 -11.40
N ALA A 137 -2.92 10.99 -10.36
CA ALA A 137 -3.73 9.78 -10.31
C ALA A 137 -5.04 10.02 -9.56
N CYS A 138 -6.00 9.12 -9.70
CA CYS A 138 -7.26 9.15 -8.95
C CYS A 138 -7.56 7.76 -8.38
N SER A 139 -8.28 7.69 -7.25
CA SER A 139 -8.81 6.43 -6.69
C SER A 139 -10.30 6.54 -6.45
N ASP A 140 -11.02 5.47 -6.81
CA ASP A 140 -12.44 5.21 -6.56
C ASP A 140 -12.53 3.91 -5.75
N ALA A 141 -12.75 4.01 -4.43
CA ALA A 141 -12.82 2.82 -3.59
C ALA A 141 -14.26 2.27 -3.53
N TYR A 142 -14.43 1.01 -3.93
CA TYR A 142 -15.63 0.22 -3.68
C TYR A 142 -15.41 -0.64 -2.43
N ASP A 143 -15.18 0.03 -1.30
CA ASP A 143 -14.90 -0.63 -0.04
C ASP A 143 -16.06 -0.54 0.96
N THR A 144 -16.05 -1.49 1.89
CA THR A 144 -16.86 -1.42 3.09
C THR A 144 -15.94 -1.67 4.27
N ASP A 145 -15.93 -0.76 5.24
CA ASP A 145 -15.39 -1.03 6.56
C ASP A 145 -16.30 -2.05 7.27
N TYR A 146 -15.69 -3.11 7.82
CA TYR A 146 -16.38 -4.24 8.46
C TYR A 146 -17.32 -3.84 9.61
N ASP A 147 -17.13 -2.67 10.21
CA ASP A 147 -18.00 -2.15 11.26
C ASP A 147 -19.43 -1.80 10.78
N GLY A 148 -19.74 -1.96 9.50
CA GLY A 148 -21.04 -1.59 8.91
C GLY A 148 -21.32 -0.08 9.01
N ARG A 149 -20.33 0.68 9.47
CA ARG A 149 -20.33 2.14 9.45
C ARG A 149 -20.11 2.53 8.00
N LYS A 150 -21.16 3.09 7.42
CA LYS A 150 -21.04 3.85 6.19
C LYS A 150 -19.93 4.89 6.42
N PRO A 151 -19.04 5.13 5.45
CA PRO A 151 -18.42 6.43 5.32
C PRO A 151 -19.51 7.48 5.56
N ASP A 152 -19.31 8.35 6.54
CA ASP A 152 -20.23 9.46 6.90
C ASP A 152 -20.44 10.44 5.72
N SER A 153 -19.71 10.20 4.65
CA SER A 153 -19.77 10.88 3.38
C SER A 153 -20.89 10.30 2.51
N SER A 154 -21.90 11.12 2.21
CA SER A 154 -22.82 10.88 1.08
C SER A 154 -22.14 11.06 -0.30
N ARG A 155 -20.80 10.99 -0.33
CA ARG A 155 -19.95 11.04 -1.50
C ARG A 155 -19.06 9.81 -1.45
N LEU A 156 -18.89 9.17 -2.60
CA LEU A 156 -17.87 8.14 -2.73
C LEU A 156 -16.50 8.74 -2.38
N PRO A 157 -15.63 8.00 -1.66
CA PRO A 157 -14.28 8.46 -1.38
C PRO A 157 -13.52 8.57 -2.70
N SER A 158 -13.51 9.77 -3.27
CA SER A 158 -12.76 10.11 -4.45
C SER A 158 -11.50 10.87 -4.04
N SER A 159 -10.35 10.30 -4.35
CA SER A 159 -9.06 10.95 -4.13
C SER A 159 -8.47 11.41 -5.45
N SER A 160 -7.71 12.50 -5.40
CA SER A 160 -6.97 13.02 -6.56
C SER A 160 -5.55 13.33 -6.11
N TYR A 161 -4.58 12.60 -6.66
CA TYR A 161 -3.21 12.61 -6.18
C TYR A 161 -2.32 13.47 -7.07
N GLU A 162 -1.33 14.09 -6.44
CA GLU A 162 -0.17 14.71 -7.10
C GLU A 162 1.08 14.15 -6.41
N ILE A 163 1.98 13.55 -7.17
CA ILE A 163 3.20 12.92 -6.69
C ILE A 163 4.39 13.54 -7.42
N TRP A 164 5.38 14.02 -6.67
CA TRP A 164 6.66 14.47 -7.19
C TRP A 164 7.75 13.54 -6.67
N MET A 165 8.57 13.03 -7.56
CA MET A 165 9.59 12.04 -7.21
C MET A 165 10.84 12.16 -8.07
N HIS A 166 11.94 11.65 -7.56
CA HIS A 166 13.20 11.49 -8.27
C HIS A 166 13.84 10.15 -7.97
N ASN A 167 14.70 9.70 -8.88
CA ASN A 167 15.49 8.49 -8.68
C ASN A 167 16.93 8.88 -8.32
N THR A 168 17.43 8.35 -7.20
CA THR A 168 18.79 8.56 -6.72
C THR A 168 19.76 7.46 -7.13
N ALA A 169 19.24 6.33 -7.62
CA ALA A 169 20.07 5.24 -8.12
C ALA A 169 20.58 5.59 -9.52
N SER A 170 21.90 5.56 -9.66
CA SER A 170 22.56 5.65 -10.96
C SER A 170 22.62 4.25 -11.57
N THR A 171 21.53 3.75 -12.16
CA THR A 171 21.62 2.43 -12.82
C THR A 171 20.86 2.32 -14.13
N ALA A 172 21.63 1.94 -15.15
CA ALA A 172 21.24 1.55 -16.51
C ALA A 172 20.63 0.13 -16.60
N THR A 173 20.20 -0.45 -15.48
CA THR A 173 19.56 -1.77 -15.46
C THR A 173 18.08 -1.63 -15.76
N PRO A 174 17.50 -2.45 -16.65
CA PRO A 174 16.07 -2.42 -16.90
C PRO A 174 15.30 -2.72 -15.62
N TYR A 175 14.34 -1.85 -15.30
CA TYR A 175 13.44 -2.06 -14.17
C TYR A 175 12.58 -3.31 -14.40
N PRO A 176 12.44 -4.23 -13.41
CA PRO A 176 11.65 -5.43 -13.59
C PRO A 176 10.19 -5.11 -13.92
N ARG A 177 9.58 -5.94 -14.76
CA ARG A 177 8.14 -5.86 -15.01
C ARG A 177 7.39 -6.53 -13.85
N PHE A 178 6.65 -5.75 -13.08
CA PHE A 178 5.85 -6.24 -11.96
C PHE A 178 4.43 -6.61 -12.41
N GLU A 179 4.17 -7.91 -12.50
CA GLU A 179 2.85 -8.49 -12.75
C GLU A 179 2.70 -9.80 -11.95
N GLY A 180 1.51 -10.06 -11.44
CA GLY A 180 1.20 -11.35 -10.83
C GLY A 180 -0.13 -11.31 -10.07
N PRO A 181 -0.49 -12.40 -9.38
CA PRO A 181 -1.76 -12.51 -8.70
C PRO A 181 -1.78 -11.85 -7.31
N ARG A 182 -0.63 -11.49 -6.72
CA ARG A 182 -0.57 -11.07 -5.32
C ARG A 182 -1.13 -9.66 -5.09
N ASN A 183 -1.69 -9.47 -3.89
CA ASN A 183 -2.19 -8.18 -3.41
C ASN A 183 -1.07 -7.23 -2.96
N ALA A 184 0.14 -7.75 -2.70
CA ALA A 184 1.27 -6.96 -2.25
C ALA A 184 2.60 -7.57 -2.72
N PRO A 185 3.64 -6.73 -2.92
CA PRO A 185 4.97 -7.21 -3.23
C PRO A 185 5.59 -7.89 -2.00
N GLU A 186 6.45 -8.87 -2.21
CA GLU A 186 7.21 -9.50 -1.13
C GLU A 186 8.38 -8.65 -0.63
N GLY A 187 8.91 -7.78 -1.49
CA GLY A 187 10.13 -7.04 -1.25
C GLY A 187 9.98 -5.55 -1.52
N ASP A 188 11.09 -4.85 -1.40
CA ASP A 188 11.19 -3.44 -1.74
C ASP A 188 11.11 -3.25 -3.26
N VAL A 189 10.03 -2.64 -3.71
CA VAL A 189 9.82 -2.26 -5.12
C VAL A 189 10.24 -0.82 -5.40
N PHE A 190 10.57 -0.03 -4.37
CA PHE A 190 10.86 1.39 -4.54
C PHE A 190 12.28 1.67 -5.02
N GLY A 191 13.22 0.75 -4.80
CA GLY A 191 14.60 0.90 -5.25
C GLY A 191 15.21 2.25 -4.83
N GLY A 192 15.80 2.96 -5.80
CA GLY A 192 16.44 4.27 -5.60
C GLY A 192 15.49 5.47 -5.59
N TRP A 193 14.17 5.28 -5.70
CA TRP A 193 13.22 6.37 -5.77
C TRP A 193 13.02 7.06 -4.41
N ILE A 194 12.81 8.37 -4.48
CA ILE A 194 12.50 9.29 -3.38
C ILE A 194 11.26 10.10 -3.79
N VAL A 195 10.31 10.28 -2.87
CA VAL A 195 9.13 11.12 -3.08
C VAL A 195 9.34 12.46 -2.37
N ASP A 196 9.34 13.54 -3.14
CA ASP A 196 9.61 14.90 -2.68
C ASP A 196 8.36 15.61 -2.17
N LYS A 197 7.23 15.34 -2.83
CA LYS A 197 5.92 15.92 -2.51
C LYS A 197 4.82 14.91 -2.82
N PHE A 198 3.84 14.83 -1.92
CA PHE A 198 2.60 14.12 -2.16
C PHE A 198 1.41 14.91 -1.60
N THR A 199 0.32 14.98 -2.37
CA THR A 199 -0.96 15.48 -1.89
C THR A 199 -2.09 14.55 -2.30
N SER A 200 -2.95 14.17 -1.35
CA SER A 200 -4.17 13.36 -1.57
C SER A 200 -5.35 14.16 -2.16
N SER A 201 -5.15 15.47 -2.34
CA SER A 201 -5.98 16.37 -3.12
C SER A 201 -5.07 17.32 -3.92
N THR A 202 -4.78 16.96 -5.17
CA THR A 202 -3.99 17.78 -6.09
C THR A 202 -4.55 19.18 -6.19
N SER A 203 -3.71 20.21 -6.25
CA SER A 203 -4.17 21.59 -6.50
C SER A 203 -4.37 21.91 -7.99
N ASP A 204 -3.98 21.01 -8.89
CA ASP A 204 -4.20 21.16 -10.32
C ASP A 204 -5.68 20.95 -10.65
N ARG A 205 -6.36 22.05 -11.01
CA ARG A 205 -7.79 22.06 -11.28
C ARG A 205 -8.18 21.18 -12.46
N VAL A 206 -7.35 21.07 -13.49
CA VAL A 206 -7.64 20.22 -14.66
C VAL A 206 -7.63 18.76 -14.23
N GLN A 207 -6.66 18.37 -13.41
CA GLN A 207 -6.56 17.01 -12.90
C GLN A 207 -7.69 16.69 -11.91
N GLN A 208 -8.06 17.63 -11.03
CA GLN A 208 -9.23 17.49 -10.16
C GLN A 208 -10.52 17.27 -10.96
N GLU A 209 -10.77 18.10 -11.98
CA GLU A 209 -11.96 18.00 -12.82
C GLU A 209 -11.97 16.67 -13.61
N THR A 210 -10.82 16.25 -14.11
CA THR A 210 -10.65 14.95 -14.80
C THR A 210 -10.96 13.78 -13.88
N CYS A 211 -10.43 13.77 -12.65
CA CYS A 211 -10.78 12.76 -11.65
C CYS A 211 -12.29 12.78 -11.37
N SER A 212 -12.86 13.96 -11.08
CA SER A 212 -14.29 14.17 -10.83
C SER A 212 -15.18 13.59 -11.95
N ASP A 213 -14.86 13.88 -13.21
CA ASP A 213 -15.65 13.43 -14.34
C ASP A 213 -15.48 11.93 -14.59
N TRP A 214 -14.28 11.40 -14.37
CA TRP A 214 -14.06 9.96 -14.39
C TRP A 214 -14.90 9.25 -13.31
N PHE A 215 -14.93 9.75 -12.08
CA PHE A 215 -15.80 9.22 -11.03
C PHE A 215 -17.28 9.25 -11.46
N LYS A 216 -17.78 10.40 -11.95
CA LYS A 216 -19.17 10.51 -12.43
C LYS A 216 -19.47 9.55 -13.59
N SER A 217 -18.50 9.23 -14.44
CA SER A 217 -18.71 8.30 -15.55
C SER A 217 -18.85 6.84 -15.09
N ARG A 218 -18.27 6.51 -13.94
CA ARG A 218 -18.27 5.16 -13.35
C ARG A 218 -19.48 4.88 -12.48
N HIS A 219 -20.12 5.93 -11.98
CA HIS A 219 -21.31 5.85 -11.15
C HIS A 219 -22.47 6.47 -11.91
N ASP A 220 -23.51 5.69 -12.23
CA ASP A 220 -24.75 6.22 -12.81
C ASP A 220 -25.13 7.48 -12.03
N GLY A 221 -25.25 8.65 -12.66
CA GLY A 221 -25.25 9.99 -12.02
C GLY A 221 -26.24 10.26 -10.88
N ASN A 222 -27.06 9.26 -10.50
CA ASN A 222 -27.93 9.20 -9.33
C ASN A 222 -27.36 8.42 -8.12
N ARG A 223 -26.17 7.81 -8.22
CA ARG A 223 -25.59 6.89 -7.22
C ARG A 223 -24.32 7.41 -6.53
N LEU A 224 -24.18 8.72 -6.34
CA LEU A 224 -23.18 9.24 -5.38
C LEU A 224 -23.48 8.88 -3.92
N ARG A 225 -24.66 8.29 -3.64
CA ARG A 225 -24.94 7.65 -2.34
C ARG A 225 -24.43 6.21 -2.40
N MET A 226 -23.51 5.84 -1.51
CA MET A 226 -23.29 4.44 -1.17
C MET A 226 -24.66 3.78 -0.99
N SER A 227 -24.94 2.79 -1.82
CA SER A 227 -26.17 2.03 -1.75
C SER A 227 -26.33 1.56 -0.31
N THR A 228 -27.50 1.81 0.29
CA THR A 228 -27.83 1.24 1.59
C THR A 228 -28.15 -0.26 1.48
N ASP A 229 -28.18 -0.79 0.26
CA ASP A 229 -28.35 -2.19 -0.01
C ASP A 229 -27.01 -2.90 0.25
N PHE A 230 -27.03 -3.83 1.20
CA PHE A 230 -25.93 -4.71 1.64
C PHE A 230 -25.44 -5.66 0.54
N ALA A 231 -25.34 -5.23 -0.72
CA ALA A 231 -24.59 -5.98 -1.70
C ALA A 231 -23.13 -6.03 -1.21
N PRO A 232 -22.50 -7.22 -1.19
CA PRO A 232 -21.08 -7.31 -0.83
C PRO A 232 -20.27 -6.39 -1.75
N PRO A 233 -19.18 -5.78 -1.25
CA PRO A 233 -18.35 -4.91 -2.07
C PRO A 233 -17.84 -5.68 -3.30
N LEU A 234 -17.67 -4.96 -4.41
CA LEU A 234 -17.15 -5.55 -5.63
C LEU A 234 -15.70 -6.00 -5.38
N VAL A 235 -15.43 -7.29 -5.58
CA VAL A 235 -14.09 -7.88 -5.46
C VAL A 235 -13.62 -8.28 -6.86
N LEU A 236 -12.63 -7.55 -7.37
CA LEU A 236 -11.97 -7.84 -8.65
C LEU A 236 -10.53 -8.32 -8.38
N PRO A 237 -9.94 -9.13 -9.28
CA PRO A 237 -8.53 -9.46 -9.16
C PRO A 237 -7.65 -8.21 -9.28
N ASN A 238 -6.49 -8.23 -8.62
CA ASN A 238 -5.51 -7.15 -8.77
C ASN A 238 -5.05 -7.04 -10.22
N TYR A 239 -4.86 -5.81 -10.68
CA TYR A 239 -4.31 -5.58 -12.00
C TYR A 239 -3.61 -4.21 -12.08
N PRO A 240 -2.33 -4.15 -12.49
CA PRO A 240 -1.36 -5.22 -12.35
C PRO A 240 -1.27 -5.63 -10.88
N GLY A 241 -1.31 -6.93 -10.59
CA GLY A 241 -0.94 -7.41 -9.26
C GLY A 241 0.57 -7.60 -9.14
N TRP A 242 1.00 -8.11 -7.99
CA TRP A 242 2.40 -8.27 -7.65
C TRP A 242 2.90 -9.71 -7.95
N PRO A 243 4.17 -9.88 -8.37
CA PRO A 243 4.73 -11.18 -8.69
C PRO A 243 4.82 -12.08 -7.45
N GLU A 244 4.73 -13.39 -7.64
CA GLU A 244 4.85 -14.37 -6.56
C GLU A 244 6.27 -14.48 -5.98
N ASP A 245 7.28 -14.09 -6.76
CA ASP A 245 8.68 -14.06 -6.36
C ASP A 245 9.19 -12.62 -6.30
N ALA A 246 9.85 -12.23 -5.20
CA ALA A 246 10.67 -11.03 -5.19
C ALA A 246 11.68 -11.08 -6.35
N ALA A 247 11.67 -10.07 -7.23
CA ALA A 247 12.76 -9.87 -8.17
C ALA A 247 14.08 -9.85 -7.37
N ARG A 248 14.88 -10.91 -7.54
CA ARG A 248 16.20 -11.07 -6.91
C ARG A 248 17.24 -10.21 -7.62
#